data_AF-A0A2N7W5V7-F1
#
_entry.id   AF-A0A2N7W5V7-F1
#
_cell.length_a   1.000
_cell.length_b   1.000
_cell.length_c   1.000
_cell.angle_alpha   90.00
_cell.angle_beta   90.00
_cell.angle_gamma   90.00
#
_symmetry.space_group_name_H-M   'P 1'
#
loop_
_entity.id
_entity.type
_entity.pdbx_description
1 polymer ?
#
loop_
_entity_poly.entity_id
_entity_poly.type
_entity_poly.pdbx_seq_one_letter_code
_entity_poly.pdbx_strand_id
1 'polypeptide(L)'
;MGQGERGRFGGAGRVDQRSRSRRIGRCCPRDRLARSRPDARRAVRRALAHCLRTADRASDRRRRMSGFDYDSGRNRHAFDPSPPEPLDVFTCALAGVNQIEASAGTGKTWNICALYVRLLLERDLNADQILVVTFTKAATAELHERIRTRLAELARAIEIDDDGGDPFVAQLLATTLGPGGLDRELAGKRIRRALSTFDQAAIHTIHAFCQRALQEAPFAAAMPFAFEMEADDASLRFELAAGFWRERVEPVAAAYPAFAAWLVARGATPLALDAQLARRLKKPLAQLRWGAAGASAPALEPEGDDEARTHFDAACALWREEREAIARLLDSAQAGLKQTSHKSEAVRAALDAWSRYLAEGDCHAPPPREALKLTATALAKATKVKFAPPEHPFFALADTLAKASETAEATHRARWLGLLALWLEQAPDALAAMKRTRRLASFDDLLANLYGALTDHPWLADTLRARYPAALIDEFQDTDPLQFAIFQRIFAGAGRD
;
A
#
# COMPACT_ATOMS: atom_id res chain seq x y z
N MET A 1 8.51 -42.01 -51.20
CA MET A 1 8.28 -43.47 -51.22
C MET A 1 7.14 -43.76 -50.27
N GLY A 2 6.11 -44.54 -50.67
CA GLY A 2 4.86 -44.82 -49.90
C GLY A 2 3.94 -43.59 -49.75
N GLN A 3 2.64 -43.51 -50.11
CA GLN A 3 1.51 -44.48 -50.06
C GLN A 3 1.27 -45.02 -48.64
N GLY A 4 0.07 -45.22 -48.07
CA GLY A 4 -1.35 -45.01 -48.45
C GLY A 4 -2.24 -45.61 -47.32
N GLU A 5 -3.58 -45.48 -47.22
CA GLU A 5 -4.62 -44.73 -47.94
C GLU A 5 -5.94 -44.69 -47.08
N ARG A 6 -6.80 -43.69 -47.32
CA ARG A 6 -8.29 -43.60 -47.21
C ARG A 6 -9.13 -44.59 -46.35
N GLY A 7 -10.18 -44.04 -45.71
CA GLY A 7 -11.39 -44.77 -45.27
C GLY A 7 -12.45 -43.87 -44.61
N ARG A 8 -13.72 -43.91 -45.04
CA ARG A 8 -14.83 -43.01 -44.61
C ARG A 8 -16.08 -43.80 -44.15
N PHE A 9 -16.98 -43.10 -43.42
CA PHE A 9 -18.39 -43.44 -43.12
C PHE A 9 -18.61 -44.63 -42.15
N GLY A 10 -19.68 -44.73 -41.36
CA GLY A 10 -20.79 -43.80 -41.08
C GLY A 10 -22.11 -44.54 -40.80
N GLY A 11 -22.98 -44.03 -39.91
CA GLY A 11 -24.42 -44.38 -39.91
C GLY A 11 -25.00 -45.21 -38.76
N ALA A 12 -25.82 -44.52 -37.94
CA ALA A 12 -26.91 -44.93 -37.05
C ALA A 12 -27.58 -46.33 -37.15
N GLY A 13 -28.14 -46.79 -36.01
CA GLY A 13 -29.20 -47.82 -35.96
C GLY A 13 -29.71 -48.11 -34.53
N ARG A 14 -30.99 -47.82 -34.23
CA ARG A 14 -31.64 -48.14 -32.93
C ARG A 14 -32.23 -49.55 -32.93
N VAL A 15 -32.33 -50.18 -31.76
CA VAL A 15 -33.43 -51.13 -31.44
C VAL A 15 -34.01 -50.78 -30.07
N ASP A 16 -35.34 -50.84 -29.97
CA ASP A 16 -36.19 -50.50 -28.83
C ASP A 16 -36.58 -51.78 -28.05
N GLN A 17 -36.79 -51.70 -26.74
CA GLN A 17 -37.63 -52.67 -26.04
C GLN A 17 -38.23 -52.10 -24.75
N ARG A 18 -39.57 -51.98 -24.76
CA ARG A 18 -40.39 -51.55 -23.62
C ARG A 18 -40.82 -52.74 -22.77
N SER A 19 -40.93 -52.54 -21.46
CA SER A 19 -41.96 -53.22 -20.67
C SER A 19 -42.53 -52.29 -19.59
N ARG A 20 -43.83 -52.44 -19.32
CA ARG A 20 -44.61 -51.65 -18.34
C ARG A 20 -44.89 -52.55 -17.12
N SER A 21 -45.17 -51.97 -15.94
CA SER A 21 -46.53 -52.00 -15.35
C SER A 21 -46.61 -51.75 -13.82
N ARG A 22 -47.61 -50.92 -13.45
CA ARG A 22 -48.42 -50.88 -12.19
C ARG A 22 -47.92 -50.20 -10.90
N ARG A 23 -48.88 -49.46 -10.34
CA ARG A 23 -48.91 -48.73 -9.06
C ARG A 23 -49.68 -49.51 -8.00
N ILE A 24 -49.38 -49.30 -6.71
CA ILE A 24 -50.26 -49.21 -5.51
C ILE A 24 -49.39 -48.67 -4.34
N GLY A 25 -49.84 -47.81 -3.41
CA GLY A 25 -51.02 -46.93 -3.44
C GLY A 25 -51.85 -46.81 -2.14
N ARG A 26 -51.30 -46.38 -0.99
CA ARG A 26 -52.09 -46.04 0.23
C ARG A 26 -51.47 -44.96 1.14
N CYS A 27 -52.33 -44.38 1.98
CA CYS A 27 -52.34 -43.03 2.54
C CYS A 27 -51.39 -42.68 3.72
N CYS A 28 -51.14 -41.36 3.83
CA CYS A 28 -50.83 -40.53 5.02
C CYS A 28 -51.65 -40.87 6.30
N PRO A 29 -51.26 -40.44 7.54
CA PRO A 29 -50.80 -39.05 7.82
C PRO A 29 -49.75 -38.77 8.92
N ARG A 30 -49.23 -37.52 8.86
CA ARG A 30 -48.67 -36.67 9.93
C ARG A 30 -47.59 -37.26 10.85
N ASP A 31 -46.40 -36.64 10.81
CA ASP A 31 -46.10 -35.71 11.92
C ASP A 31 -45.26 -34.49 11.53
N ARG A 32 -45.31 -33.43 12.33
CA ARG A 32 -44.58 -32.16 12.14
C ARG A 32 -43.50 -32.01 13.23
N LEU A 33 -42.31 -31.52 12.85
CA LEU A 33 -41.50 -30.47 13.53
C LEU A 33 -39.99 -30.72 13.39
N ALA A 34 -39.33 -29.92 12.54
CA ALA A 34 -37.93 -29.46 12.68
C ALA A 34 -37.61 -28.50 11.52
N ARG A 35 -37.96 -27.21 11.64
CA ARG A 35 -37.63 -26.21 10.62
C ARG A 35 -36.25 -25.60 10.86
N SER A 36 -35.32 -25.88 9.96
CA SER A 36 -34.27 -24.97 9.45
C SER A 36 -33.52 -24.06 10.44
N ARG A 37 -32.28 -24.43 10.78
CA ARG A 37 -31.22 -23.44 11.05
C ARG A 37 -30.76 -22.79 9.72
N PRO A 38 -30.43 -21.49 9.66
CA PRO A 38 -29.80 -20.91 8.47
C PRO A 38 -28.35 -21.39 8.38
N ASP A 39 -28.01 -22.04 7.27
CA ASP A 39 -26.65 -22.49 6.98
C ASP A 39 -25.70 -21.29 6.85
N ALA A 40 -24.75 -21.12 7.77
CA ALA A 40 -23.85 -19.96 7.85
C ALA A 40 -23.08 -19.72 6.53
N ARG A 41 -22.78 -20.81 5.80
CA ARG A 41 -22.15 -20.79 4.47
C ARG A 41 -22.98 -20.01 3.44
N ARG A 42 -24.30 -19.95 3.61
CA ARG A 42 -25.21 -19.18 2.74
C ARG A 42 -25.22 -17.68 3.05
N ALA A 43 -24.96 -17.28 4.30
CA ALA A 43 -24.85 -15.87 4.68
C ALA A 43 -23.56 -15.26 4.08
N VAL A 44 -22.42 -15.92 4.30
CA VAL A 44 -21.11 -15.49 3.75
C VAL A 44 -21.13 -15.41 2.22
N ARG A 45 -21.69 -16.42 1.53
CA ARG A 45 -21.86 -16.39 0.07
C ARG A 45 -22.78 -15.27 -0.43
N ARG A 46 -23.80 -14.86 0.34
CA ARG A 46 -24.68 -13.73 -0.02
C ARG A 46 -23.99 -12.39 0.16
N ALA A 47 -23.15 -12.22 1.19
CA ALA A 47 -22.33 -11.03 1.37
C ALA A 47 -21.31 -10.86 0.23
N LEU A 48 -20.57 -11.92 -0.11
CA LEU A 48 -19.67 -11.95 -1.28
C LEU A 48 -20.38 -11.58 -2.59
N ALA A 49 -21.55 -12.18 -2.85
CA ALA A 49 -22.35 -11.84 -4.03
C ALA A 49 -22.91 -10.41 -4.02
N HIS A 50 -23.03 -9.76 -2.86
CA HIS A 50 -23.43 -8.36 -2.75
C HIS A 50 -22.26 -7.41 -3.06
N CYS A 51 -21.07 -7.66 -2.49
CA CYS A 51 -19.87 -6.86 -2.75
C CYS A 51 -19.46 -6.87 -4.22
N LEU A 52 -19.57 -8.01 -4.90
CA LEU A 52 -19.30 -8.14 -6.34
C LEU A 52 -20.23 -7.29 -7.22
N ARG A 53 -21.40 -6.88 -6.72
CA ARG A 53 -22.35 -6.00 -7.44
C ARG A 53 -22.19 -4.51 -7.10
N THR A 54 -21.44 -4.16 -6.07
CA THR A 54 -21.20 -2.76 -5.66
C THR A 54 -19.86 -2.22 -6.14
N ALA A 55 -18.98 -3.06 -6.68
CA ALA A 55 -17.67 -2.67 -7.20
C ALA A 55 -17.72 -1.75 -8.45
N ASP A 56 -18.87 -1.68 -9.11
CA ASP A 56 -19.05 -0.98 -10.40
C ASP A 56 -19.49 0.50 -10.25
N ARG A 57 -19.64 1.02 -9.02
CA ARG A 57 -20.16 2.37 -8.74
C ARG A 57 -19.57 3.04 -7.49
N ALA A 58 -18.27 3.33 -7.50
CA ALA A 58 -17.64 4.11 -6.42
C ALA A 58 -16.40 4.93 -6.87
N SER A 59 -16.48 5.61 -8.00
CA SER A 59 -15.53 6.67 -8.38
C SER A 59 -16.15 8.04 -8.13
N ASP A 60 -15.65 8.77 -7.11
CA ASP A 60 -15.32 10.21 -7.11
C ASP A 60 -15.21 10.77 -5.66
N ARG A 61 -14.52 11.91 -5.51
CA ARG A 61 -14.33 12.79 -4.34
C ARG A 61 -13.22 12.41 -3.35
N ARG A 62 -12.04 13.00 -3.60
CA ARG A 62 -10.94 13.23 -2.64
C ARG A 62 -10.98 14.66 -2.08
N ARG A 63 -10.07 14.91 -1.12
CA ARG A 63 -9.65 16.20 -0.49
C ARG A 63 -10.60 16.67 0.64
N ARG A 64 -10.13 17.16 1.79
CA ARG A 64 -8.79 17.60 2.27
C ARG A 64 -8.63 17.21 3.76
N MET A 65 -7.41 17.01 4.25
CA MET A 65 -6.83 17.78 5.37
C MET A 65 -5.36 17.38 5.61
N SER A 66 -4.61 18.30 6.22
CA SER A 66 -3.14 18.36 6.27
C SER A 66 -2.62 18.40 7.71
N GLY A 67 -1.32 18.12 7.87
CA GLY A 67 -0.57 18.39 9.10
C GLY A 67 -0.20 17.12 9.87
N PHE A 68 1.06 16.70 9.74
CA PHE A 68 1.71 15.77 10.66
C PHE A 68 3.20 16.09 10.70
N ASP A 69 3.71 16.37 11.90
CA ASP A 69 5.10 16.77 12.12
C ASP A 69 6.08 15.62 11.92
N TYR A 70 7.30 15.97 11.50
CA TYR A 70 8.35 15.04 11.11
C TYR A 70 9.39 14.90 12.24
N ASP A 71 9.22 13.91 13.12
CA ASP A 71 10.23 13.58 14.14
C ASP A 71 11.31 12.64 13.53
N SER A 72 12.50 13.19 13.27
CA SER A 72 13.58 12.52 12.56
C SER A 72 14.55 11.82 13.52
N GLY A 73 14.26 10.54 13.80
CA GLY A 73 15.10 9.65 14.58
C GLY A 73 16.46 9.33 13.94
N ARG A 74 17.44 10.22 14.16
CA ARG A 74 18.91 10.08 14.04
C ARG A 74 19.43 8.83 13.32
N ASN A 75 19.96 9.03 12.10
CA ASN A 75 21.16 8.32 11.68
C ASN A 75 22.22 9.36 11.27
N ARG A 76 23.34 9.42 12.00
CA ARG A 76 24.33 10.51 11.90
C ARG A 76 25.48 10.13 10.97
N HIS A 77 25.27 10.29 9.67
CA HIS A 77 26.35 10.73 8.79
C HIS A 77 26.16 12.22 8.56
N ALA A 78 27.16 13.01 8.94
CA ALA A 78 27.06 14.46 8.94
C ALA A 78 27.16 15.00 7.51
N PHE A 79 26.01 15.34 6.92
CA PHE A 79 25.95 16.55 6.10
C PHE A 79 26.19 17.71 7.05
N ASP A 80 27.37 18.32 6.98
CA ASP A 80 27.67 19.55 7.70
C ASP A 80 26.99 20.70 6.96
N PRO A 81 25.97 21.38 7.53
CA PRO A 81 25.21 22.39 6.81
C PRO A 81 25.98 23.70 6.83
N SER A 82 27.01 23.80 5.98
CA SER A 82 27.49 25.11 5.53
C SER A 82 26.30 25.88 4.91
N PRO A 83 26.26 27.22 5.06
CA PRO A 83 25.22 28.02 4.40
C PRO A 83 25.27 27.79 2.88
N PRO A 84 24.12 27.80 2.18
CA PRO A 84 24.10 27.55 0.74
C PRO A 84 24.88 28.64 -0.01
N GLU A 85 26.01 28.24 -0.60
CA GLU A 85 26.83 29.12 -1.43
C GLU A 85 26.23 29.23 -2.85
N PRO A 86 26.31 30.40 -3.51
CA PRO A 86 25.87 30.53 -4.90
C PRO A 86 26.66 29.59 -5.82
N LEU A 87 25.97 28.76 -6.60
CA LEU A 87 26.61 27.86 -7.55
C LEU A 87 27.27 28.65 -8.69
N ASP A 88 28.60 28.64 -8.74
CA ASP A 88 29.35 28.85 -9.97
C ASP A 88 29.59 27.50 -10.66
N VAL A 89 28.85 27.25 -11.74
CA VAL A 89 28.91 25.98 -12.47
C VAL A 89 30.23 25.75 -13.20
N PHE A 90 31.05 26.80 -13.41
CA PHE A 90 32.33 26.69 -14.10
C PHE A 90 33.51 26.36 -13.18
N THR A 91 33.37 26.64 -11.87
CA THR A 91 34.45 26.44 -10.89
C THR A 91 34.11 25.44 -9.79
N CYS A 92 32.84 25.04 -9.64
CA CYS A 92 32.44 24.06 -8.62
C CYS A 92 33.17 22.72 -8.78
N ALA A 93 33.36 22.02 -7.66
CA ALA A 93 34.06 20.74 -7.61
C ALA A 93 33.23 19.62 -8.29
N LEU A 94 33.82 18.96 -9.28
CA LEU A 94 33.21 17.81 -9.97
C LEU A 94 33.36 16.47 -9.21
N ALA A 95 33.91 16.49 -7.99
CA ALA A 95 34.12 15.33 -7.14
C ALA A 95 33.22 15.39 -5.90
N GLY A 96 32.97 14.22 -5.29
CA GLY A 96 32.09 14.10 -4.13
C GLY A 96 30.59 14.24 -4.46
N VAL A 97 29.78 14.36 -3.40
CA VAL A 97 28.32 14.47 -3.50
C VAL A 97 27.91 15.92 -3.31
N ASN A 98 27.44 16.55 -4.39
CA ASN A 98 26.98 17.94 -4.39
C ASN A 98 25.45 18.00 -4.45
N GLN A 99 24.81 18.75 -3.54
CA GLN A 99 23.39 19.05 -3.59
C GLN A 99 23.19 20.47 -4.12
N ILE A 100 22.58 20.60 -5.30
CA ILE A 100 22.30 21.88 -5.94
C ILE A 100 20.81 22.22 -5.76
N GLU A 101 20.52 23.27 -4.99
CA GLU A 101 19.17 23.84 -4.93
C GLU A 101 18.94 24.80 -6.10
N ALA A 102 17.81 24.66 -6.78
CA ALA A 102 17.47 25.49 -7.94
C ALA A 102 15.96 25.69 -8.06
N SER A 103 15.54 26.95 -8.11
CA SER A 103 14.14 27.37 -8.29
C SER A 103 13.70 27.36 -9.76
N ALA A 104 12.40 27.50 -10.03
CA ALA A 104 11.90 27.64 -11.39
C ALA A 104 12.58 28.83 -12.11
N GLY A 105 12.99 28.64 -13.37
CA GLY A 105 13.66 29.66 -14.17
C GLY A 105 15.15 29.90 -13.86
N THR A 106 15.75 29.23 -12.87
CA THR A 106 17.17 29.43 -12.47
C THR A 106 18.21 28.71 -13.36
N GLY A 107 17.80 28.20 -14.53
CA GLY A 107 18.72 27.58 -15.47
C GLY A 107 19.18 26.15 -15.12
N LYS A 108 18.39 25.36 -14.36
CA LYS A 108 18.67 23.93 -14.04
C LYS A 108 19.30 23.16 -15.21
N THR A 109 18.58 23.11 -16.33
CA THR A 109 18.99 22.37 -17.55
C THR A 109 20.28 22.92 -18.16
N TRP A 110 20.50 24.24 -18.08
CA TRP A 110 21.74 24.88 -18.55
C TRP A 110 22.93 24.50 -17.64
N ASN A 111 22.73 24.47 -16.32
CA ASN A 111 23.74 24.00 -15.36
C ASN A 111 24.06 22.51 -15.57
N ILE A 112 23.06 21.66 -15.84
CA ILE A 112 23.29 20.23 -16.14
C ILE A 112 24.10 20.07 -17.43
N CYS A 113 23.78 20.82 -18.50
CA CYS A 113 24.60 20.82 -19.71
C CYS A 113 26.04 21.29 -19.43
N ALA A 114 26.22 22.33 -18.62
CA ALA A 114 27.53 22.84 -18.23
C ALA A 114 28.36 21.78 -17.48
N LEU A 115 27.79 21.15 -16.44
CA LEU A 115 28.43 20.08 -15.69
C LEU A 115 28.77 18.86 -16.57
N TYR A 116 27.86 18.48 -17.48
CA TYR A 116 28.09 17.37 -18.41
C TYR A 116 29.31 17.64 -19.32
N VAL A 117 29.40 18.84 -19.89
CA VAL A 117 30.54 19.24 -20.73
C VAL A 117 31.83 19.32 -19.92
N ARG A 118 31.79 19.88 -18.70
CA ARG A 118 32.95 19.91 -17.79
C ARG A 118 33.44 18.50 -17.41
N LEU A 119 32.54 17.54 -17.20
CA LEU A 119 32.90 16.14 -16.95
C LEU A 119 33.60 15.47 -18.15
N LEU A 120 33.17 15.76 -19.38
CA LEU A 120 33.88 15.30 -20.59
C LEU A 120 35.27 15.94 -20.73
N LEU A 121 35.40 17.23 -20.42
CA LEU A 121 36.64 17.99 -20.59
C LEU A 121 37.65 17.76 -19.45
N GLU A 122 37.27 18.02 -18.20
CA GLU A 122 38.17 17.99 -17.03
C GLU A 122 38.44 16.57 -16.53
N ARG A 123 37.46 15.66 -16.65
CA ARG A 123 37.56 14.28 -16.13
C ARG A 123 37.77 13.21 -17.21
N ASP A 124 37.89 13.62 -18.48
CA ASP A 124 38.08 12.72 -19.65
C ASP A 124 37.03 11.61 -19.80
N LEU A 125 35.82 11.82 -19.26
CA LEU A 125 34.77 10.81 -19.35
C LEU A 125 34.24 10.67 -20.78
N ASN A 126 33.64 9.52 -21.07
CA ASN A 126 32.84 9.30 -22.27
C ASN A 126 31.35 9.60 -22.01
N ALA A 127 30.57 9.82 -23.07
CA ALA A 127 29.16 10.15 -22.97
C ALA A 127 28.31 9.05 -22.30
N ASP A 128 28.72 7.79 -22.45
CA ASP A 128 28.11 6.60 -21.83
C ASP A 128 28.55 6.39 -20.36
N GLN A 129 29.57 7.11 -19.91
CA GLN A 129 30.10 7.08 -18.53
C GLN A 129 29.51 8.18 -17.62
N ILE A 130 28.77 9.15 -18.19
CA ILE A 130 28.07 10.18 -17.41
C ILE A 130 26.59 9.81 -17.35
N LEU A 131 26.15 9.27 -16.22
CA LEU A 131 24.75 8.94 -15.99
C LEU A 131 23.95 10.22 -15.78
N VAL A 132 22.89 10.44 -16.56
CA VAL A 132 21.98 11.57 -16.39
C VAL A 132 20.58 11.04 -16.21
N VAL A 133 19.92 11.39 -15.10
CA VAL A 133 18.63 10.81 -14.75
C VAL A 133 17.56 11.90 -14.60
N THR A 134 16.38 11.63 -15.16
CA THR A 134 15.22 12.54 -15.24
C THR A 134 13.93 11.82 -14.83
N PHE A 135 12.87 12.56 -14.51
CA PHE A 135 11.59 11.94 -14.12
C PHE A 135 10.78 11.43 -15.33
N THR A 136 10.78 12.17 -16.44
CA THR A 136 9.93 11.87 -17.62
C THR A 136 10.73 11.59 -18.89
N LYS A 137 10.17 10.76 -19.79
CA LYS A 137 10.77 10.49 -21.11
C LYS A 137 10.90 11.75 -21.98
N ALA A 138 10.02 12.73 -21.78
CA ALA A 138 10.08 14.01 -22.49
C ALA A 138 11.30 14.83 -22.02
N ALA A 139 11.50 14.94 -20.70
CA ALA A 139 12.69 15.58 -20.12
C ALA A 139 13.98 14.86 -20.54
N THR A 140 13.99 13.52 -20.60
CA THR A 140 15.10 12.73 -21.14
C THR A 140 15.46 13.16 -22.58
N ALA A 141 14.45 13.25 -23.45
CA ALA A 141 14.66 13.60 -24.87
C ALA A 141 15.10 15.06 -25.05
N GLU A 142 14.46 16.00 -24.33
CA GLU A 142 14.82 17.42 -24.35
C GLU A 142 16.26 17.64 -23.87
N LEU A 143 16.65 17.00 -22.76
CA LEU A 143 18.00 17.11 -22.21
C LEU A 143 19.05 16.50 -23.14
N HIS A 144 18.73 15.37 -23.78
CA HIS A 144 19.58 14.74 -24.80
C HIS A 144 19.80 15.65 -26.02
N GLU A 145 18.75 16.28 -26.55
CA GLU A 145 18.87 17.25 -27.64
C GLU A 145 19.69 18.48 -27.24
N ARG A 146 19.43 19.05 -26.06
CA ARG A 146 20.16 20.23 -25.54
C ARG A 146 21.65 19.96 -25.36
N ILE A 147 22.03 18.81 -24.78
CA ILE A 147 23.44 18.44 -24.61
C ILE A 147 24.11 18.22 -25.98
N ARG A 148 23.46 17.52 -26.92
CA ARG A 148 24.00 17.30 -28.27
C ARG A 148 24.28 18.61 -29.00
N THR A 149 23.33 19.55 -28.95
CA THR A 149 23.47 20.88 -29.57
C THR A 149 24.61 21.67 -28.94
N ARG A 150 24.71 21.68 -27.60
CA ARG A 150 25.81 22.33 -26.86
C ARG A 150 27.18 21.76 -27.18
N LEU A 151 27.29 20.44 -27.35
CA LEU A 151 28.53 19.80 -27.78
C LEU A 151 28.91 20.20 -29.23
N ALA A 152 27.93 20.34 -30.13
CA ALA A 152 28.17 20.77 -31.51
C ALA A 152 28.59 22.25 -31.61
N GLU A 153 27.94 23.14 -30.86
CA GLU A 153 28.29 24.55 -30.74
C GLU A 153 29.74 24.72 -30.22
N LEU A 154 30.09 23.98 -29.15
CA LEU A 154 31.43 23.99 -28.57
C LEU A 154 32.48 23.38 -29.51
N ALA A 155 32.15 22.30 -30.23
CA ALA A 155 33.06 21.70 -31.21
C ALA A 155 33.43 22.70 -32.32
N ARG A 156 32.43 23.42 -32.85
CA ARG A 156 32.63 24.51 -33.82
C ARG A 156 33.52 25.60 -33.24
N ALA A 157 33.20 26.09 -32.04
CA ALA A 157 33.93 27.19 -31.41
C ALA A 157 35.41 26.86 -31.13
N ILE A 158 35.69 25.63 -30.70
CA ILE A 158 37.07 25.14 -30.53
C ILE A 158 37.83 25.08 -31.87
N GLU A 159 37.15 24.65 -32.94
CA GLU A 159 37.74 24.46 -34.28
C GLU A 159 38.08 25.77 -34.99
N ILE A 160 37.20 26.79 -34.93
CA ILE A 160 37.42 28.07 -35.62
C ILE A 160 38.01 29.19 -34.74
N ASP A 161 38.24 28.91 -33.46
CA ASP A 161 38.67 29.88 -32.44
C ASP A 161 37.78 31.13 -32.32
N ASP A 162 36.47 30.90 -32.28
CA ASP A 162 35.43 31.92 -32.12
C ASP A 162 34.28 31.35 -31.28
N ASP A 163 33.98 31.98 -30.14
CA ASP A 163 32.86 31.60 -29.26
C ASP A 163 31.49 31.88 -29.87
N GLY A 164 31.42 32.58 -31.01
CA GLY A 164 30.19 32.94 -31.72
C GLY A 164 29.32 33.93 -30.96
N GLY A 165 29.86 34.57 -29.91
CA GLY A 165 29.12 35.41 -28.97
C GLY A 165 28.29 34.65 -27.93
N ASP A 166 28.45 33.32 -27.77
CA ASP A 166 27.78 32.59 -26.68
C ASP A 166 28.56 32.77 -25.35
N PRO A 167 27.99 33.45 -24.34
CA PRO A 167 28.66 33.67 -23.05
C PRO A 167 28.99 32.37 -22.32
N PHE A 168 28.21 31.29 -22.52
CA PHE A 168 28.51 29.98 -21.94
C PHE A 168 29.80 29.40 -22.53
N VAL A 169 29.93 29.45 -23.86
CA VAL A 169 31.13 28.96 -24.55
C VAL A 169 32.32 29.83 -24.16
N ALA A 170 32.21 31.16 -24.22
CA ALA A 170 33.27 32.07 -23.83
C ALA A 170 33.78 31.80 -22.39
N GLN A 171 32.86 31.65 -21.41
CA GLN A 171 33.22 31.41 -20.02
C GLN A 171 33.77 30.00 -19.78
N LEU A 172 33.27 28.98 -20.49
CA LEU A 172 33.81 27.62 -20.43
C LEU A 172 35.23 27.56 -21.03
N LEU A 173 35.46 28.19 -22.19
CA LEU A 173 36.78 28.30 -22.80
C LEU A 173 37.75 29.03 -21.85
N ALA A 174 37.33 30.15 -21.25
CA ALA A 174 38.18 30.91 -20.32
C ALA A 174 38.55 30.12 -19.05
N THR A 175 37.63 29.32 -18.50
CA THR A 175 37.84 28.57 -17.25
C THR A 175 38.50 27.20 -17.47
N THR A 176 38.15 26.48 -18.53
CA THR A 176 38.61 25.10 -18.78
C THR A 176 39.84 25.04 -19.70
N LEU A 177 39.99 26.02 -20.61
CA LEU A 177 41.03 26.10 -21.65
C LEU A 177 41.92 27.36 -21.50
N GLY A 178 41.80 28.05 -20.36
CA GLY A 178 42.63 29.20 -20.01
C GLY A 178 44.06 28.81 -19.59
N PRO A 179 44.87 29.78 -19.10
CA PRO A 179 46.27 29.53 -18.70
C PRO A 179 46.39 28.45 -17.62
N GLY A 180 47.03 27.32 -17.96
CA GLY A 180 47.17 26.15 -17.07
C GLY A 180 45.98 25.17 -17.12
N GLY A 181 44.98 25.43 -17.96
CA GLY A 181 43.86 24.53 -18.23
C GLY A 181 44.21 23.41 -19.23
N LEU A 182 43.17 22.81 -19.80
CA LEU A 182 43.28 21.75 -20.81
C LEU A 182 43.83 22.31 -22.13
N ASP A 183 44.65 21.53 -22.83
CA ASP A 183 45.07 21.87 -24.19
C ASP A 183 43.86 21.90 -25.17
N ARG A 184 43.87 22.86 -26.10
CA ARG A 184 42.78 23.06 -27.06
C ARG A 184 42.62 21.92 -28.06
N GLU A 185 43.73 21.34 -28.52
CA GLU A 185 43.66 20.21 -29.45
C GLU A 185 43.07 18.98 -28.76
N LEU A 186 43.47 18.73 -27.50
CA LEU A 186 42.93 17.68 -26.65
C LEU A 186 41.46 17.90 -26.29
N ALA A 187 41.04 19.12 -25.97
CA ALA A 187 39.63 19.46 -25.76
C ALA A 187 38.79 19.19 -27.01
N GLY A 188 39.25 19.65 -28.18
CA GLY A 188 38.61 19.37 -29.46
C GLY A 188 38.51 17.88 -29.77
N LYS A 189 39.54 17.09 -29.43
CA LYS A 189 39.52 15.62 -29.50
C LYS A 189 38.47 15.02 -28.57
N ARG A 190 38.37 15.46 -27.29
CA ARG A 190 37.38 14.98 -26.31
C ARG A 190 35.95 15.30 -26.74
N ILE A 191 35.66 16.53 -27.19
CA ILE A 191 34.32 16.91 -27.65
C ILE A 191 33.93 16.17 -28.94
N ARG A 192 34.83 16.04 -29.93
CA ARG A 192 34.55 15.24 -31.14
C ARG A 192 34.32 13.76 -30.84
N ARG A 193 35.06 13.18 -29.88
CA ARG A 193 34.82 11.82 -29.37
C ARG A 193 33.42 11.71 -28.77
N ALA A 194 33.05 12.62 -27.87
CA ALA A 194 31.74 12.62 -27.23
C ALA A 194 30.58 12.79 -28.24
N LEU A 195 30.74 13.64 -29.26
CA LEU A 195 29.76 13.81 -30.34
C LEU A 195 29.59 12.54 -31.19
N SER A 196 30.69 11.86 -31.54
CA SER A 196 30.64 10.67 -32.41
C SER A 196 30.05 9.45 -31.72
N THR A 197 30.09 9.38 -30.39
CA THR A 197 29.46 8.33 -29.57
C THR A 197 28.21 8.80 -28.83
N PHE A 198 27.69 10.00 -29.11
CA PHE A 198 26.63 10.60 -28.29
C PHE A 198 25.33 9.81 -28.26
N ASP A 199 25.00 9.04 -29.31
CA ASP A 199 23.82 8.17 -29.34
C ASP A 199 23.91 6.99 -28.33
N GLN A 200 25.05 6.82 -27.64
CA GLN A 200 25.26 5.90 -26.52
C GLN A 200 25.18 6.58 -25.15
N ALA A 201 24.88 7.88 -25.08
CA ALA A 201 24.87 8.65 -23.85
C ALA A 201 23.88 8.08 -22.82
N ALA A 202 24.30 8.03 -21.55
CA ALA A 202 23.54 7.42 -20.47
C ALA A 202 22.45 8.35 -19.88
N ILE A 203 21.63 8.94 -20.75
CA ILE A 203 20.54 9.86 -20.39
C ILE A 203 19.23 9.07 -20.33
N HIS A 204 18.69 8.88 -19.13
CA HIS A 204 17.61 7.92 -18.85
C HIS A 204 16.53 8.50 -17.91
N THR A 205 15.39 7.83 -17.84
CA THR A 205 14.50 7.96 -16.68
C THR A 205 14.98 7.06 -15.54
N ILE A 206 14.59 7.35 -14.29
CA ILE A 206 14.97 6.53 -13.12
C ILE A 206 14.65 5.04 -13.34
N HIS A 207 13.45 4.74 -13.86
CA HIS A 207 13.02 3.38 -14.17
C HIS A 207 13.85 2.71 -15.28
N ALA A 208 14.21 3.44 -16.34
CA ALA A 208 15.02 2.91 -17.43
C ALA A 208 16.47 2.63 -16.99
N PHE A 209 17.04 3.50 -16.15
CA PHE A 209 18.30 3.24 -15.47
C PHE A 209 18.22 1.97 -14.61
N CYS A 210 17.20 1.83 -13.77
CA CYS A 210 17.07 0.66 -12.89
C CYS A 210 16.89 -0.65 -13.68
N GLN A 211 16.09 -0.63 -14.76
CA GLN A 211 15.96 -1.77 -15.67
C GLN A 211 17.30 -2.19 -16.27
N ARG A 212 18.11 -1.22 -16.73
CA ARG A 212 19.41 -1.46 -17.36
C ARG A 212 20.43 -1.99 -16.34
N ALA A 213 20.50 -1.40 -15.15
CA ALA A 213 21.35 -1.87 -14.06
C ALA A 213 21.03 -3.32 -13.64
N LEU A 214 19.75 -3.69 -13.60
CA LEU A 214 19.31 -5.07 -13.32
C LEU A 214 19.68 -6.05 -14.46
N GLN A 215 19.65 -5.61 -15.71
CA GLN A 215 20.06 -6.42 -16.87
C GLN A 215 21.58 -6.69 -16.92
N GLU A 216 22.39 -5.82 -16.31
CA GLU A 216 23.85 -5.98 -16.21
C GLU A 216 24.26 -6.94 -15.08
N ALA A 217 23.41 -7.13 -14.08
CA ALA A 217 23.64 -8.06 -12.97
C ALA A 217 22.44 -9.01 -12.71
N PRO A 218 22.00 -9.80 -13.71
CA PRO A 218 20.74 -10.57 -13.64
C PRO A 218 20.75 -11.63 -12.53
N PHE A 219 21.92 -12.20 -12.22
CA PHE A 219 22.08 -13.14 -11.10
C PHE A 219 21.93 -12.48 -9.74
N ALA A 220 22.39 -11.22 -9.58
CA ALA A 220 22.24 -10.43 -8.36
C ALA A 220 20.81 -9.90 -8.19
N ALA A 221 20.14 -9.62 -9.30
CA ALA A 221 18.78 -9.13 -9.35
C ALA A 221 17.71 -10.14 -8.92
N ALA A 222 18.04 -11.45 -8.90
CA ALA A 222 17.08 -12.55 -8.78
C ALA A 222 15.89 -12.46 -9.79
N MET A 223 16.09 -11.75 -10.90
CA MET A 223 15.08 -11.44 -11.90
C MET A 223 15.18 -12.39 -13.11
N PRO A 224 14.06 -12.74 -13.74
CA PRO A 224 14.08 -13.41 -15.04
C PRO A 224 14.85 -12.60 -16.08
N PHE A 225 15.67 -13.24 -16.93
CA PHE A 225 16.36 -12.58 -18.05
C PHE A 225 15.39 -11.90 -19.05
N ALA A 226 14.15 -12.37 -19.12
CA ALA A 226 13.07 -11.76 -19.87
C ALA A 226 11.80 -11.75 -18.99
N PHE A 227 11.18 -10.58 -18.88
CA PHE A 227 9.93 -10.35 -18.18
C PHE A 227 9.04 -9.40 -18.99
N GLU A 228 7.73 -9.54 -18.83
CA GLU A 228 6.73 -8.62 -19.38
C GLU A 228 6.46 -7.51 -18.36
N MET A 229 6.38 -6.26 -18.85
CA MET A 229 6.10 -5.10 -18.00
C MET A 229 4.59 -4.89 -17.87
N GLU A 230 4.08 -4.99 -16.64
CA GLU A 230 2.72 -4.57 -16.28
C GLU A 230 2.73 -3.17 -15.67
N ALA A 231 1.61 -2.44 -15.83
CA ALA A 231 1.47 -1.09 -15.29
C ALA A 231 1.33 -1.07 -13.76
N ASP A 232 0.61 -2.04 -13.19
CA ASP A 232 0.44 -2.22 -11.75
C ASP A 232 0.00 -3.65 -11.40
N ASP A 233 0.15 -4.03 -10.12
CA ASP A 233 -0.10 -5.40 -9.65
C ASP A 233 -1.55 -5.69 -9.18
N ALA A 234 -2.55 -4.83 -9.46
CA ALA A 234 -3.87 -4.92 -8.81
C ALA A 234 -4.56 -6.28 -8.98
N SER A 235 -4.54 -6.83 -10.18
CA SER A 235 -5.09 -8.16 -10.47
C SER A 235 -4.43 -9.24 -9.60
N LEU A 236 -3.09 -9.21 -9.52
CA LEU A 236 -2.28 -10.19 -8.78
C LEU A 236 -2.46 -10.06 -7.26
N ARG A 237 -2.49 -8.83 -6.73
CA ARG A 237 -2.73 -8.58 -5.30
C ARG A 237 -4.13 -8.99 -4.88
N PHE A 238 -5.14 -8.74 -5.71
CA PHE A 238 -6.52 -9.18 -5.45
C PHE A 238 -6.65 -10.70 -5.51
N GLU A 239 -5.97 -11.37 -6.45
CA GLU A 239 -5.92 -12.84 -6.54
C GLU A 239 -5.39 -13.45 -5.23
N LEU A 240 -4.25 -12.95 -4.72
CA LEU A 240 -3.67 -13.36 -3.44
C LEU A 240 -4.59 -13.05 -2.26
N ALA A 241 -5.19 -11.86 -2.22
CA ALA A 241 -6.10 -11.46 -1.15
C ALA A 241 -7.36 -12.35 -1.09
N ALA A 242 -7.88 -12.76 -2.24
CA ALA A 242 -8.99 -13.71 -2.34
C ALA A 242 -8.58 -15.14 -1.97
N GLY A 243 -7.35 -15.57 -2.28
CA GLY A 243 -6.76 -16.80 -1.79
C GLY A 243 -6.68 -16.83 -0.26
N PHE A 244 -5.96 -15.87 0.32
CA PHE A 244 -5.81 -15.72 1.77
C PHE A 244 -7.15 -15.62 2.51
N TRP A 245 -8.14 -14.91 1.93
CA TRP A 245 -9.48 -14.83 2.50
C TRP A 245 -10.11 -16.22 2.66
N ARG A 246 -10.11 -17.05 1.61
CA ARG A 246 -10.67 -18.41 1.66
C ARG A 246 -9.89 -19.37 2.56
N GLU A 247 -8.57 -19.22 2.61
CA GLU A 247 -7.68 -20.16 3.31
C GLU A 247 -7.48 -19.83 4.79
N ARG A 248 -7.52 -18.55 5.18
CA ARG A 248 -7.20 -18.09 6.54
C ARG A 248 -8.33 -17.32 7.22
N VAL A 249 -9.14 -16.55 6.48
CA VAL A 249 -10.22 -15.74 7.09
C VAL A 249 -11.54 -16.54 7.19
N GLU A 250 -11.96 -17.21 6.11
CA GLU A 250 -13.21 -17.99 6.08
C GLU A 250 -13.26 -19.12 7.11
N PRO A 251 -12.19 -19.91 7.38
CA PRO A 251 -12.24 -20.95 8.40
C PRO A 251 -12.43 -20.38 9.81
N VAL A 252 -11.79 -19.25 10.11
CA VAL A 252 -11.93 -18.56 11.41
C VAL A 252 -13.32 -17.94 11.55
N ALA A 253 -13.84 -17.29 10.49
CA ALA A 253 -15.21 -16.77 10.47
C ALA A 253 -16.28 -17.90 10.54
N ALA A 254 -15.98 -19.10 10.03
CA ALA A 254 -16.87 -20.25 10.14
C ALA A 254 -16.86 -20.88 11.54
N ALA A 255 -15.75 -20.78 12.28
CA ALA A 255 -15.65 -21.21 13.68
C ALA A 255 -16.36 -20.25 14.65
N TYR A 256 -16.33 -18.93 14.37
CA TYR A 256 -16.88 -17.88 15.22
C TYR A 256 -17.92 -17.03 14.47
N PRO A 257 -19.23 -17.37 14.52
CA PRO A 257 -20.28 -16.65 13.80
C PRO A 257 -20.38 -15.16 14.17
N ALA A 258 -20.14 -14.81 15.44
CA ALA A 258 -20.05 -13.44 15.92
C ALA A 258 -18.98 -12.63 15.16
N PHE A 259 -17.80 -13.21 14.99
CA PHE A 259 -16.71 -12.63 14.22
C PHE A 259 -17.05 -12.49 12.73
N ALA A 260 -17.79 -13.44 12.14
CA ALA A 260 -18.26 -13.31 10.76
C ALA A 260 -19.21 -12.11 10.57
N ALA A 261 -20.15 -11.90 11.50
CA ALA A 261 -21.03 -10.73 11.50
C ALA A 261 -20.22 -9.42 11.68
N TRP A 262 -19.25 -9.42 12.61
CA TRP A 262 -18.34 -8.30 12.84
C TRP A 262 -17.53 -7.92 11.60
N LEU A 263 -16.97 -8.90 10.87
CA LEU A 263 -16.24 -8.66 9.62
C LEU A 263 -17.11 -7.96 8.57
N VAL A 264 -18.37 -8.40 8.41
CA VAL A 264 -19.33 -7.77 7.50
C VAL A 264 -19.66 -6.34 7.95
N ALA A 265 -19.95 -6.13 9.23
CA ALA A 265 -20.23 -4.80 9.79
C ALA A 265 -19.04 -3.82 9.66
N ARG A 266 -17.81 -4.34 9.62
CA ARG A 266 -16.57 -3.55 9.42
C ARG A 266 -16.14 -3.41 7.96
N GLY A 267 -16.89 -3.98 7.01
CA GLY A 267 -16.54 -3.94 5.58
C GLY A 267 -15.25 -4.71 5.24
N ALA A 268 -14.84 -5.66 6.09
CA ALA A 268 -13.69 -6.49 5.83
C ALA A 268 -13.95 -7.40 4.61
N THR A 269 -13.06 -7.34 3.62
CA THR A 269 -13.20 -8.01 2.33
C THR A 269 -11.81 -8.31 1.73
N PRO A 270 -11.71 -9.19 0.71
CA PRO A 270 -10.49 -9.34 -0.09
C PRO A 270 -9.98 -8.01 -0.68
N LEU A 271 -10.88 -7.11 -1.11
CA LEU A 271 -10.52 -5.79 -1.62
C LEU A 271 -9.89 -4.91 -0.52
N ALA A 272 -10.37 -5.01 0.73
CA ALA A 272 -9.74 -4.33 1.85
C ALA A 272 -8.33 -4.87 2.16
N LEU A 273 -8.09 -6.17 1.96
CA LEU A 273 -6.77 -6.80 2.12
C LEU A 273 -5.79 -6.35 1.01
N ASP A 274 -6.20 -6.33 -0.26
CA ASP A 274 -5.44 -5.72 -1.37
C ASP A 274 -5.09 -4.26 -1.06
N ALA A 275 -6.08 -3.45 -0.65
CA ALA A 275 -5.86 -2.05 -0.31
C ALA A 275 -4.90 -1.84 0.89
N GLN A 276 -4.68 -2.84 1.75
CA GLN A 276 -3.61 -2.81 2.77
C GLN A 276 -2.25 -3.17 2.14
N LEU A 277 -2.18 -4.23 1.34
CA LEU A 277 -0.96 -4.64 0.64
C LEU A 277 -0.44 -3.55 -0.31
N ALA A 278 -1.31 -2.95 -1.12
CA ALA A 278 -0.97 -1.85 -2.02
C ALA A 278 -0.40 -0.62 -1.26
N ARG A 279 -0.84 -0.37 -0.02
CA ARG A 279 -0.26 0.68 0.84
C ARG A 279 1.08 0.28 1.44
N ARG A 280 1.31 -1.00 1.74
CA ARG A 280 2.62 -1.51 2.20
C ARG A 280 3.66 -1.44 1.07
N LEU A 281 3.32 -1.91 -0.13
CA LEU A 281 4.25 -1.97 -1.27
C LEU A 281 4.75 -0.57 -1.70
N LYS A 282 3.92 0.47 -1.58
CA LYS A 282 4.31 1.88 -1.80
C LYS A 282 5.28 2.46 -0.76
N LYS A 283 5.63 1.69 0.27
CA LYS A 283 6.57 2.09 1.33
C LYS A 283 7.50 0.92 1.68
N PRO A 284 8.33 0.44 0.75
CA PRO A 284 9.11 -0.79 0.96
C PRO A 284 10.15 -0.64 2.07
N LEU A 285 10.66 0.59 2.31
CA LEU A 285 11.57 0.90 3.42
C LEU A 285 10.87 1.14 4.78
N ALA A 286 9.54 1.05 4.86
CA ALA A 286 8.82 1.32 6.11
C ALA A 286 8.68 0.05 6.98
N GLN A 287 9.10 0.17 8.24
CA GLN A 287 8.92 -0.86 9.24
C GLN A 287 7.44 -0.96 9.68
N LEU A 288 6.84 -2.15 9.57
CA LEU A 288 5.56 -2.43 10.23
C LEU A 288 5.76 -2.46 11.75
N ARG A 289 4.94 -1.70 12.49
CA ARG A 289 4.92 -1.70 13.95
C ARG A 289 3.53 -2.02 14.44
N TRP A 290 3.45 -3.09 15.22
CA TRP A 290 2.25 -3.48 15.95
C TRP A 290 2.36 -2.97 17.39
N GLY A 291 1.25 -2.48 17.95
CA GLY A 291 1.20 -2.19 19.39
C GLY A 291 1.25 -3.48 20.22
N ALA A 292 1.22 -3.34 21.56
CA ALA A 292 1.26 -4.47 22.49
C ALA A 292 0.18 -5.57 22.25
N ALA A 293 -0.89 -5.26 21.52
CA ALA A 293 -1.96 -6.17 21.15
C ALA A 293 -1.73 -6.99 19.85
N GLY A 294 -0.54 -6.95 19.23
CA GLY A 294 -0.30 -7.55 17.91
C GLY A 294 0.85 -8.53 17.77
N ALA A 295 1.41 -9.04 18.88
CA ALA A 295 2.55 -9.97 18.86
C ALA A 295 2.16 -11.46 18.98
N SER A 296 0.91 -11.77 19.31
CA SER A 296 0.38 -13.13 19.34
C SER A 296 -0.89 -13.21 18.50
N ALA A 297 -0.98 -14.24 17.65
CA ALA A 297 -2.29 -14.69 17.22
C ALA A 297 -3.07 -15.07 18.50
N PRO A 298 -4.26 -14.49 18.76
CA PRO A 298 -5.02 -14.86 19.95
C PRO A 298 -5.26 -16.36 19.90
N ALA A 299 -5.05 -17.04 21.03
CA ALA A 299 -5.38 -18.44 21.16
C ALA A 299 -6.84 -18.63 20.69
N LEU A 300 -7.06 -19.68 19.89
CA LEU A 300 -8.39 -20.07 19.43
C LEU A 300 -9.14 -20.75 20.59
N GLU A 301 -9.30 -20.04 21.70
CA GLU A 301 -10.14 -20.48 22.80
C GLU A 301 -11.60 -20.50 22.30
N PRO A 302 -12.40 -21.48 22.75
CA PRO A 302 -13.85 -21.43 22.57
C PRO A 302 -14.36 -20.14 23.25
N GLU A 303 -15.04 -19.28 22.50
CA GLU A 303 -15.58 -18.04 23.07
C GLU A 303 -16.66 -18.37 24.11
N GLY A 304 -16.77 -17.53 25.15
CA GLY A 304 -17.90 -17.54 26.10
C GLY A 304 -19.22 -17.07 25.47
N ASP A 305 -19.46 -17.45 24.21
CA ASP A 305 -20.66 -17.12 23.42
C ASP A 305 -21.93 -17.60 24.12
N ASP A 306 -21.86 -18.73 24.83
CA ASP A 306 -22.97 -19.26 25.64
C ASP A 306 -23.28 -18.35 26.85
N GLU A 307 -22.29 -17.73 27.50
CA GLU A 307 -22.51 -16.79 28.61
C GLU A 307 -23.11 -15.47 28.09
N ALA A 308 -22.57 -14.92 27.00
CA ALA A 308 -23.07 -13.71 26.36
C ALA A 308 -24.52 -13.89 25.86
N ARG A 309 -24.83 -15.03 25.22
CA ARG A 309 -26.19 -15.42 24.83
C ARG A 309 -27.10 -15.55 26.05
N THR A 310 -26.65 -16.20 27.12
CA THR A 310 -27.45 -16.40 28.35
C THR A 310 -27.82 -15.06 28.98
N HIS A 311 -26.87 -14.12 29.11
CA HIS A 311 -27.16 -12.77 29.62
C HIS A 311 -28.09 -11.97 28.71
N PHE A 312 -27.96 -12.12 27.39
CA PHE A 312 -28.83 -11.45 26.42
C PHE A 312 -30.26 -12.01 26.45
N ASP A 313 -30.41 -13.32 26.52
CA ASP A 313 -31.73 -13.97 26.59
C ASP A 313 -32.43 -13.68 27.92
N ALA A 314 -31.68 -13.60 29.03
CA ALA A 314 -32.20 -13.13 30.32
C ALA A 314 -32.66 -11.67 30.28
N ALA A 315 -31.89 -10.78 29.65
CA ALA A 315 -32.29 -9.39 29.45
C ALA A 315 -33.51 -9.26 28.51
N CYS A 316 -33.59 -10.08 27.47
CA CYS A 316 -34.76 -10.18 26.59
C CYS A 316 -36.03 -10.61 27.33
N ALA A 317 -35.94 -11.62 28.21
CA ALA A 317 -37.07 -12.09 29.00
C ALA A 317 -37.54 -11.00 29.98
N LEU A 318 -36.61 -10.49 30.79
CA LEU A 318 -36.89 -9.45 31.79
C LEU A 318 -37.45 -8.17 31.17
N TRP A 319 -36.94 -7.75 30.00
CA TRP A 319 -37.46 -6.58 29.30
C TRP A 319 -38.88 -6.79 28.79
N ARG A 320 -39.21 -7.97 28.25
CA ARG A 320 -40.57 -8.27 27.76
C ARG A 320 -41.61 -8.24 28.88
N GLU A 321 -41.22 -8.68 30.08
CA GLU A 321 -42.10 -8.75 31.24
C GLU A 321 -42.19 -7.40 31.98
N GLU A 322 -41.06 -6.72 32.18
CA GLU A 322 -40.96 -5.60 33.12
C GLU A 322 -40.72 -4.21 32.47
N ARG A 323 -40.66 -4.06 31.14
CA ARG A 323 -40.42 -2.74 30.47
C ARG A 323 -41.35 -1.63 30.96
N GLU A 324 -42.63 -1.92 31.18
CA GLU A 324 -43.57 -0.92 31.71
C GLU A 324 -43.34 -0.58 33.20
N ALA A 325 -42.80 -1.52 33.99
CA ALA A 325 -42.38 -1.25 35.35
C ALA A 325 -41.10 -0.41 35.38
N ILE A 326 -40.12 -0.73 34.53
CA ILE A 326 -38.87 0.04 34.33
C ILE A 326 -39.20 1.48 33.91
N ALA A 327 -40.12 1.68 32.96
CA ALA A 327 -40.54 3.01 32.52
C ALA A 327 -41.14 3.83 33.68
N ARG A 328 -42.11 3.28 34.42
CA ARG A 328 -42.71 3.94 35.59
C ARG A 328 -41.69 4.24 36.70
N LEU A 329 -40.74 3.33 36.95
CA LEU A 329 -39.66 3.53 37.91
C LEU A 329 -38.82 4.75 37.53
N LEU A 330 -38.39 4.83 36.26
CA LEU A 330 -37.58 5.94 35.75
C LEU A 330 -38.34 7.28 35.75
N ASP A 331 -39.63 7.28 35.38
CA ASP A 331 -40.48 8.47 35.47
C ASP A 331 -40.61 8.98 36.92
N SER A 332 -40.77 8.06 37.89
CA SER A 332 -40.81 8.43 39.31
C SER A 332 -39.47 8.95 39.84
N ALA A 333 -38.35 8.41 39.32
CA ALA A 333 -37.00 8.84 39.67
C ALA A 333 -36.57 10.14 38.95
N GLN A 334 -37.32 10.63 37.96
CA GLN A 334 -36.92 11.72 37.06
C GLN A 334 -36.52 13.01 37.79
N ALA A 335 -37.16 13.32 38.93
CA ALA A 335 -36.79 14.46 39.78
C ALA A 335 -35.39 14.33 40.41
N GLY A 336 -34.95 13.09 40.71
CA GLY A 336 -33.63 12.78 41.25
C GLY A 336 -32.51 12.74 40.21
N LEU A 337 -32.83 12.62 38.92
CA LEU A 337 -31.84 12.50 37.84
C LEU A 337 -31.30 13.86 37.34
N LYS A 338 -30.04 13.88 36.91
CA LYS A 338 -29.36 15.04 36.29
C LYS A 338 -29.90 15.30 34.89
N GLN A 339 -30.65 16.40 34.73
CA GLN A 339 -31.30 16.77 33.46
C GLN A 339 -30.31 17.09 32.31
N THR A 340 -29.03 17.33 32.62
CA THR A 340 -27.97 17.48 31.61
C THR A 340 -27.67 16.21 30.83
N SER A 341 -27.98 15.03 31.38
CA SER A 341 -27.69 13.74 30.75
C SER A 341 -28.90 12.80 30.67
N HIS A 342 -29.84 12.93 31.62
CA HIS A 342 -31.02 12.08 31.79
C HIS A 342 -32.30 12.93 31.96
N LYS A 343 -32.50 13.90 31.05
CA LYS A 343 -33.83 14.50 30.83
C LYS A 343 -34.81 13.46 30.29
N SER A 344 -36.12 13.63 30.52
CA SER A 344 -37.15 12.63 30.20
C SER A 344 -37.11 12.15 28.74
N GLU A 345 -36.82 13.05 27.80
CA GLU A 345 -36.63 12.74 26.38
C GLU A 345 -35.47 11.75 26.13
N ALA A 346 -34.36 11.92 26.85
CA ALA A 346 -33.18 11.06 26.73
C ALA A 346 -33.37 9.71 27.42
N VAL A 347 -34.16 9.67 28.51
CA VAL A 347 -34.59 8.44 29.18
C VAL A 347 -35.52 7.64 28.27
N ARG A 348 -36.53 8.29 27.67
CA ARG A 348 -37.43 7.66 26.69
C ARG A 348 -36.67 7.14 25.47
N ALA A 349 -35.77 7.93 24.90
CA ALA A 349 -34.92 7.48 23.79
C ALA A 349 -34.06 6.26 24.16
N ALA A 350 -33.61 6.13 25.41
CA ALA A 350 -32.86 4.98 25.89
C ALA A 350 -33.75 3.73 26.07
N LEU A 351 -34.99 3.88 26.56
CA LEU A 351 -35.99 2.81 26.58
C LEU A 351 -36.30 2.31 25.16
N ASP A 352 -36.49 3.22 24.21
CA ASP A 352 -36.76 2.87 22.81
C ASP A 352 -35.55 2.20 22.14
N ALA A 353 -34.33 2.61 22.52
CA ALA A 353 -33.09 2.02 22.03
C ALA A 353 -32.86 0.59 22.56
N TRP A 354 -33.09 0.32 23.85
CA TRP A 354 -33.09 -1.05 24.39
C TRP A 354 -34.18 -1.92 23.75
N SER A 355 -35.37 -1.38 23.53
CA SER A 355 -36.48 -2.10 22.91
C SER A 355 -36.17 -2.52 21.47
N ARG A 356 -35.47 -1.69 20.68
CA ARG A 356 -34.98 -2.05 19.35
C ARG A 356 -33.87 -3.11 19.42
N TYR A 357 -32.85 -2.87 20.23
CA TYR A 357 -31.69 -3.76 20.38
C TYR A 357 -32.10 -5.20 20.77
N LEU A 358 -32.97 -5.35 21.77
CA LEU A 358 -33.47 -6.66 22.22
C LEU A 358 -34.49 -7.29 21.24
N ALA A 359 -35.04 -6.52 20.30
CA ALA A 359 -35.89 -7.04 19.22
C ALA A 359 -35.08 -7.46 17.98
N GLU A 360 -33.91 -6.86 17.74
CA GLU A 360 -32.97 -7.26 16.68
C GLU A 360 -32.35 -8.65 16.94
N GLY A 361 -32.17 -9.03 18.22
CA GLY A 361 -31.84 -10.39 18.62
C GLY A 361 -30.36 -10.81 18.46
N ASP A 362 -29.50 -9.86 18.07
CA ASP A 362 -28.06 -10.05 17.95
C ASP A 362 -27.35 -9.77 19.28
N CYS A 363 -27.00 -10.84 20.00
CA CYS A 363 -26.28 -10.76 21.28
C CYS A 363 -24.81 -10.34 21.15
N HIS A 364 -24.26 -10.29 19.94
CA HIS A 364 -22.88 -9.86 19.68
C HIS A 364 -22.81 -8.40 19.21
N ALA A 365 -23.95 -7.81 18.81
CA ALA A 365 -24.05 -6.38 18.55
C ALA A 365 -23.89 -5.58 19.86
N PRO A 366 -23.21 -4.42 19.83
CA PRO A 366 -23.13 -3.55 21.00
C PRO A 366 -24.48 -2.87 21.29
N PRO A 367 -24.88 -2.74 22.57
CA PRO A 367 -25.99 -1.87 22.93
C PRO A 367 -25.76 -0.45 22.41
N PRO A 368 -26.77 0.20 21.79
CA PRO A 368 -26.61 1.54 21.24
C PRO A 368 -26.27 2.57 22.32
N ARG A 369 -25.56 3.64 21.94
CA ARG A 369 -25.02 4.64 22.89
C ARG A 369 -26.10 5.31 23.75
N GLU A 370 -27.32 5.42 23.25
CA GLU A 370 -28.48 5.94 23.97
C GLU A 370 -28.93 4.97 25.07
N ALA A 371 -28.94 3.66 24.78
CA ALA A 371 -29.35 2.60 25.70
C ALA A 371 -28.43 2.50 26.93
N LEU A 372 -27.12 2.76 26.75
CA LEU A 372 -26.12 2.77 27.84
C LEU A 372 -26.44 3.77 28.98
N LYS A 373 -27.39 4.68 28.80
CA LYS A 373 -27.92 5.54 29.87
C LYS A 373 -28.68 4.76 30.96
N LEU A 374 -29.22 3.59 30.64
CA LEU A 374 -29.99 2.76 31.57
C LEU A 374 -29.18 1.57 32.09
N THR A 375 -27.86 1.70 32.19
CA THR A 375 -27.05 0.81 33.02
C THR A 375 -27.07 1.29 34.47
N ALA A 376 -26.87 0.40 35.44
CA ALA A 376 -26.84 0.78 36.86
C ALA A 376 -25.68 1.75 37.13
N THR A 377 -24.52 1.55 36.50
CA THR A 377 -23.38 2.48 36.55
C THR A 377 -23.74 3.88 36.05
N ALA A 378 -24.46 3.98 34.92
CA ALA A 378 -24.87 5.27 34.36
C ALA A 378 -25.92 5.96 35.24
N LEU A 379 -26.91 5.23 35.74
CA LEU A 379 -27.97 5.74 36.61
C LEU A 379 -27.43 6.19 37.97
N ALA A 380 -26.51 5.44 38.59
CA ALA A 380 -25.81 5.85 39.80
C ALA A 380 -25.05 7.17 39.60
N LYS A 381 -24.28 7.29 38.50
CA LYS A 381 -23.57 8.53 38.14
C LYS A 381 -24.52 9.68 37.78
N ALA A 382 -25.71 9.38 37.25
CA ALA A 382 -26.72 10.36 36.86
C ALA A 382 -27.58 10.88 38.00
N THR A 383 -27.65 10.15 39.11
CA THR A 383 -28.47 10.52 40.27
C THR A 383 -27.83 11.68 41.05
N LYS A 384 -28.66 12.57 41.62
CA LYS A 384 -28.24 13.67 42.49
C LYS A 384 -27.97 13.13 43.90
N VAL A 385 -26.97 13.67 44.60
CA VAL A 385 -26.50 13.21 45.94
C VAL A 385 -27.60 13.02 47.00
N LYS A 386 -28.72 13.74 46.91
CA LYS A 386 -29.85 13.65 47.86
C LYS A 386 -30.88 12.55 47.53
N PHE A 387 -30.68 11.78 46.48
CA PHE A 387 -31.63 10.76 45.98
C PHE A 387 -30.93 9.41 45.87
N ALA A 388 -31.67 8.33 46.16
CA ALA A 388 -31.23 6.98 45.84
C ALA A 388 -31.31 6.76 44.31
N PRO A 389 -30.36 6.03 43.69
CA PRO A 389 -30.46 5.67 42.29
C PRO A 389 -31.63 4.70 42.06
N PRO A 390 -32.29 4.74 40.89
CA PRO A 390 -33.30 3.74 40.55
C PRO A 390 -32.63 2.38 40.36
N GLU A 391 -33.05 1.38 41.14
CA GLU A 391 -32.52 0.01 41.10
C GLU A 391 -33.51 -0.94 40.42
N HIS A 392 -32.98 -1.80 39.54
CA HIS A 392 -33.75 -2.82 38.81
C HIS A 392 -32.78 -3.91 38.35
N PRO A 393 -33.14 -5.22 38.37
CA PRO A 393 -32.25 -6.28 37.90
C PRO A 393 -31.79 -6.08 36.43
N PHE A 394 -32.67 -5.46 35.61
CA PHE A 394 -32.33 -5.09 34.24
C PHE A 394 -31.14 -4.14 34.13
N PHE A 395 -30.99 -3.16 35.03
CA PHE A 395 -29.90 -2.18 34.94
C PHE A 395 -28.53 -2.82 35.20
N ALA A 396 -28.48 -3.87 36.04
CA ALA A 396 -27.28 -4.68 36.26
C ALA A 396 -26.99 -5.61 35.06
N LEU A 397 -28.02 -6.23 34.46
CA LEU A 397 -27.87 -6.96 33.20
C LEU A 397 -27.39 -6.06 32.05
N ALA A 398 -27.84 -4.80 32.00
CA ALA A 398 -27.42 -3.81 31.03
C ALA A 398 -25.92 -3.45 31.17
N ASP A 399 -25.38 -3.31 32.39
CA ASP A 399 -23.92 -3.19 32.62
C ASP A 399 -23.17 -4.44 32.15
N THR A 400 -23.68 -5.64 32.48
CA THR A 400 -23.06 -6.91 32.06
C THR A 400 -23.00 -7.04 30.53
N LEU A 401 -24.09 -6.71 29.82
CA LEU A 401 -24.15 -6.73 28.36
C LEU A 401 -23.22 -5.70 27.72
N ALA A 402 -23.14 -4.48 28.27
CA ALA A 402 -22.22 -3.47 27.80
C ALA A 402 -20.76 -3.94 27.91
N LYS A 403 -20.37 -4.49 29.08
CA LYS A 403 -19.01 -5.01 29.31
C LYS A 403 -18.69 -6.25 28.47
N ALA A 404 -19.64 -7.16 28.29
CA ALA A 404 -19.48 -8.33 27.43
C ALA A 404 -19.25 -7.90 25.97
N SER A 405 -20.02 -6.93 25.49
CA SER A 405 -19.86 -6.35 24.15
C SER A 405 -18.50 -5.67 23.95
N GLU A 406 -18.03 -4.86 24.90
CA GLU A 406 -16.70 -4.23 24.83
C GLU A 406 -15.57 -5.28 24.76
N THR A 407 -15.75 -6.38 25.50
CA THR A 407 -14.80 -7.52 25.50
C THR A 407 -14.83 -8.27 24.18
N ALA A 408 -16.02 -8.54 23.61
CA ALA A 408 -16.18 -9.18 22.31
C ALA A 408 -15.60 -8.32 21.16
N GLU A 409 -15.85 -7.01 21.17
CA GLU A 409 -15.24 -6.06 20.21
C GLU A 409 -13.71 -6.10 20.28
N ALA A 410 -13.13 -6.10 21.49
CA ALA A 410 -11.68 -6.20 21.68
C ALA A 410 -11.13 -7.54 21.12
N THR A 411 -11.80 -8.66 21.41
CA THR A 411 -11.44 -9.99 20.92
C THR A 411 -11.52 -10.10 19.40
N HIS A 412 -12.62 -9.66 18.79
CA HIS A 412 -12.79 -9.64 17.33
C HIS A 412 -11.76 -8.74 16.65
N ARG A 413 -11.48 -7.56 17.23
CA ARG A 413 -10.42 -6.67 16.75
C ARG A 413 -9.04 -7.30 16.84
N ALA A 414 -8.70 -7.97 17.94
CA ALA A 414 -7.42 -8.67 18.10
C ALA A 414 -7.29 -9.83 17.08
N ARG A 415 -8.34 -10.62 16.88
CA ARG A 415 -8.41 -11.69 15.88
C ARG A 415 -8.22 -11.17 14.45
N TRP A 416 -8.85 -10.06 14.10
CA TRP A 416 -8.66 -9.42 12.80
C TRP A 416 -7.27 -8.81 12.63
N LEU A 417 -6.70 -8.20 13.69
CA LEU A 417 -5.33 -7.69 13.67
C LEU A 417 -4.30 -8.82 13.47
N GLY A 418 -4.48 -9.98 14.11
CA GLY A 418 -3.63 -11.15 13.89
C GLY A 418 -3.69 -11.66 12.45
N LEU A 419 -4.89 -11.74 11.85
CA LEU A 419 -5.06 -12.08 10.43
C LEU A 419 -4.44 -11.03 9.50
N LEU A 420 -4.55 -9.74 9.82
CA LEU A 420 -3.91 -8.66 9.06
C LEU A 420 -2.39 -8.66 9.19
N ALA A 421 -1.84 -8.99 10.36
CA ALA A 421 -0.40 -9.06 10.58
C ALA A 421 0.22 -10.16 9.73
N LEU A 422 -0.34 -11.36 9.81
CA LEU A 422 -0.01 -12.51 8.99
C LEU A 422 -0.17 -12.23 7.48
N TRP A 423 -1.29 -11.62 7.05
CA TRP A 423 -1.49 -11.24 5.66
C TRP A 423 -0.40 -10.29 5.18
N LEU A 424 -0.17 -9.22 5.94
CA LEU A 424 0.83 -8.23 5.56
C LEU A 424 2.22 -8.85 5.52
N GLU A 425 2.60 -9.66 6.52
CA GLU A 425 3.87 -10.37 6.59
C GLU A 425 4.13 -11.22 5.35
N GLN A 426 3.19 -12.12 5.00
CA GLN A 426 3.39 -13.16 3.98
C GLN A 426 3.12 -12.70 2.53
N ALA A 427 2.24 -11.71 2.33
CA ALA A 427 1.75 -11.37 1.00
C ALA A 427 2.77 -10.73 0.04
N PRO A 428 3.73 -9.89 0.46
CA PRO A 428 4.78 -9.36 -0.42
C PRO A 428 5.64 -10.46 -1.03
N ASP A 429 6.06 -11.44 -0.23
CA ASP A 429 6.90 -12.55 -0.69
C ASP A 429 6.11 -13.50 -1.61
N ALA A 430 4.84 -13.75 -1.29
CA ALA A 430 3.93 -14.50 -2.15
C ALA A 430 3.70 -13.80 -3.50
N LEU A 431 3.58 -12.47 -3.50
CA LEU A 431 3.46 -11.66 -4.73
C LEU A 431 4.76 -11.72 -5.55
N ALA A 432 5.91 -11.52 -4.92
CA ALA A 432 7.22 -11.63 -5.59
C ALA A 432 7.48 -13.04 -6.15
N ALA A 433 7.06 -14.09 -5.44
CA ALA A 433 7.11 -15.46 -5.95
C ALA A 433 6.19 -15.65 -7.17
N MET A 434 4.93 -15.22 -7.09
CA MET A 434 3.97 -15.35 -8.19
C MET A 434 4.39 -14.56 -9.43
N LYS A 435 4.92 -13.33 -9.27
CA LYS A 435 5.44 -12.49 -10.35
C LYS A 435 6.66 -13.11 -11.02
N ARG A 436 7.62 -13.65 -10.25
CA ARG A 436 8.75 -14.43 -10.79
C ARG A 436 8.29 -15.65 -11.58
N THR A 437 7.33 -16.43 -11.07
CA THR A 437 6.77 -17.59 -11.78
C THR A 437 6.06 -17.21 -13.09
N ARG A 438 5.32 -16.09 -13.10
CA ARG A 438 4.64 -15.59 -14.31
C ARG A 438 5.56 -14.77 -15.23
N ARG A 439 6.79 -14.47 -14.82
CA ARG A 439 7.75 -13.56 -15.50
C ARG A 439 7.18 -12.17 -15.74
N LEU A 440 6.51 -11.62 -14.74
CA LEU A 440 5.93 -10.27 -14.75
C LEU A 440 6.77 -9.33 -13.87
N ALA A 441 6.89 -8.08 -14.29
CA ALA A 441 7.49 -7.00 -13.51
C ALA A 441 6.66 -5.72 -13.62
N SER A 442 6.59 -4.94 -12.54
CA SER A 442 6.02 -3.59 -12.52
C SER A 442 7.13 -2.54 -12.42
N PHE A 443 6.80 -1.26 -12.65
CA PHE A 443 7.77 -0.17 -12.49
C PHE A 443 8.31 -0.07 -11.06
N ASP A 444 7.45 -0.27 -10.06
CA ASP A 444 7.82 -0.27 -8.63
C ASP A 444 8.82 -1.41 -8.32
N ASP A 445 8.71 -2.58 -8.98
CA ASP A 445 9.67 -3.68 -8.81
C ASP A 445 11.08 -3.30 -9.27
N LEU A 446 11.22 -2.54 -10.37
CA LEU A 446 12.54 -2.19 -10.89
C LEU A 446 13.36 -1.42 -9.85
N LEU A 447 12.68 -0.54 -9.10
CA LEU A 447 13.27 0.18 -7.98
C LEU A 447 13.56 -0.78 -6.80
N ALA A 448 12.57 -1.58 -6.38
CA ALA A 448 12.69 -2.46 -5.22
C ALA A 448 13.75 -3.55 -5.40
N ASN A 449 13.82 -4.16 -6.59
CA ASN A 449 14.78 -5.20 -6.94
C ASN A 449 16.19 -4.65 -7.08
N LEU A 450 16.37 -3.45 -7.65
CA LEU A 450 17.71 -2.85 -7.70
C LEU A 450 18.20 -2.47 -6.31
N TYR A 451 17.33 -1.93 -5.47
CA TYR A 451 17.65 -1.65 -4.07
C TYR A 451 18.02 -2.93 -3.29
N GLY A 452 17.27 -4.02 -3.48
CA GLY A 452 17.58 -5.33 -2.92
C GLY A 452 18.94 -5.85 -3.40
N ALA A 453 19.17 -5.88 -4.72
CA ALA A 453 20.44 -6.32 -5.30
C ALA A 453 21.64 -5.48 -4.81
N LEU A 454 21.50 -4.15 -4.70
CA LEU A 454 22.54 -3.28 -4.11
C LEU A 454 22.73 -3.53 -2.61
N THR A 455 21.72 -4.04 -1.91
CA THR A 455 21.79 -4.37 -0.49
C THR A 455 22.54 -5.69 -0.27
N ASP A 456 22.17 -6.72 -1.02
CA ASP A 456 22.69 -8.09 -0.90
C ASP A 456 24.04 -8.29 -1.61
N HIS A 457 24.34 -7.46 -2.61
CA HIS A 457 25.54 -7.58 -3.46
C HIS A 457 26.30 -6.24 -3.56
N PRO A 458 27.14 -5.90 -2.57
CA PRO A 458 27.89 -4.63 -2.54
C PRO A 458 28.72 -4.36 -3.80
N TRP A 459 29.28 -5.40 -4.43
CA TRP A 459 30.06 -5.29 -5.67
C TRP A 459 29.27 -4.68 -6.85
N LEU A 460 27.93 -4.72 -6.81
CA LEU A 460 27.08 -4.12 -7.83
C LEU A 460 27.19 -2.58 -7.80
N ALA A 461 27.29 -1.99 -6.62
CA ALA A 461 27.49 -0.55 -6.47
C ALA A 461 28.83 -0.11 -7.09
N ASP A 462 29.90 -0.89 -6.86
CA ASP A 462 31.22 -0.62 -7.42
C ASP A 462 31.25 -0.82 -8.94
N THR A 463 30.54 -1.83 -9.46
CA THR A 463 30.40 -2.09 -10.90
C THR A 463 29.66 -0.95 -11.60
N LEU A 464 28.54 -0.49 -11.03
CA LEU A 464 27.78 0.64 -11.56
C LEU A 464 28.55 1.95 -11.47
N ARG A 465 29.36 2.16 -10.41
CA ARG A 465 30.23 3.35 -10.27
C ARG A 465 31.44 3.32 -11.21
N ALA A 466 32.02 2.15 -11.48
CA ALA A 466 33.07 2.00 -12.48
C ALA A 466 32.56 2.26 -13.90
N ARG A 467 31.31 1.85 -14.19
CA ARG A 467 30.62 2.16 -15.45
C ARG A 467 30.23 3.63 -15.55
N TYR A 468 29.71 4.20 -14.46
CA TYR A 468 29.23 5.57 -14.38
C TYR A 468 30.01 6.34 -13.29
N PRO A 469 31.22 6.85 -13.56
CA PRO A 469 32.01 7.58 -12.55
C PRO A 469 31.35 8.88 -12.09
N ALA A 470 30.42 9.44 -12.88
CA ALA A 470 29.65 10.62 -12.54
C ALA A 470 28.15 10.41 -12.80
N ALA A 471 27.32 10.97 -11.92
CA ALA A 471 25.87 10.96 -12.05
C ALA A 471 25.27 12.36 -11.81
N LEU A 472 24.40 12.80 -12.72
CA LEU A 472 23.64 14.04 -12.64
C LEU A 472 22.15 13.68 -12.52
N ILE A 473 21.52 14.02 -11.40
CA ILE A 473 20.10 13.70 -11.13
C ILE A 473 19.30 15.00 -11.24
N ASP A 474 18.52 15.14 -12.31
CA ASP A 474 17.56 16.23 -12.45
C ASP A 474 16.28 15.94 -11.66
N GLU A 475 15.53 16.99 -11.35
CA GLU A 475 14.27 16.95 -10.60
C GLU A 475 14.35 16.16 -9.27
N PHE A 476 15.52 16.20 -8.61
CA PHE A 476 15.77 15.47 -7.36
C PHE A 476 14.71 15.70 -6.27
N GLN A 477 14.05 16.87 -6.25
CA GLN A 477 12.95 17.18 -5.34
C GLN A 477 11.72 16.25 -5.45
N ASP A 478 11.55 15.58 -6.59
CA ASP A 478 10.45 14.64 -6.86
C ASP A 478 10.83 13.17 -6.61
N THR A 479 12.04 12.92 -6.10
CA THR A 479 12.50 11.56 -5.74
C THR A 479 11.86 11.06 -4.44
N ASP A 480 11.56 9.76 -4.40
CA ASP A 480 11.10 9.09 -3.19
C ASP A 480 12.25 8.46 -2.37
N PRO A 481 12.02 8.06 -1.10
CA PRO A 481 13.08 7.50 -0.25
C PRO A 481 13.77 6.24 -0.78
N LEU A 482 13.11 5.44 -1.61
CA LEU A 482 13.72 4.26 -2.25
C LEU A 482 14.64 4.69 -3.39
N GLN A 483 14.19 5.60 -4.24
CA GLN A 483 15.01 6.17 -5.32
C GLN A 483 16.27 6.85 -4.76
N PHE A 484 16.12 7.67 -3.72
CA PHE A 484 17.27 8.26 -3.03
C PHE A 484 18.22 7.19 -2.46
N ALA A 485 17.69 6.16 -1.80
CA ALA A 485 18.52 5.11 -1.20
C ALA A 485 19.29 4.27 -2.26
N ILE A 486 18.76 4.11 -3.47
CA ILE A 486 19.49 3.52 -4.62
C ILE A 486 20.69 4.40 -4.97
N PHE A 487 20.48 5.68 -5.26
CA PHE A 487 21.57 6.59 -5.65
C PHE A 487 22.59 6.79 -4.53
N GLN A 488 22.14 6.90 -3.28
CA GLN A 488 23.02 6.98 -2.11
C GLN A 488 23.93 5.75 -2.00
N ARG A 489 23.39 4.55 -2.25
CA ARG A 489 24.14 3.29 -2.15
C ARG A 489 25.13 3.10 -3.30
N ILE A 490 24.83 3.61 -4.49
CA ILE A 490 25.77 3.60 -5.63
C ILE A 490 26.85 4.67 -5.46
N PHE A 491 26.48 5.92 -5.17
CA PHE A 491 27.37 7.09 -5.31
C PHE A 491 27.88 7.69 -3.99
N ALA A 492 27.14 7.58 -2.89
CA ALA A 492 27.52 8.18 -1.59
C ALA A 492 28.10 7.16 -0.58
N GLY A 493 28.09 5.86 -0.91
CA GLY A 493 28.64 4.80 -0.05
C GLY A 493 30.18 4.76 0.04
N ALA A 494 30.87 5.44 -0.89
CA ALA A 494 32.31 5.59 -0.90
C ALA A 494 32.68 7.03 -0.53
N GLY A 495 33.31 7.23 0.63
CA GLY A 495 34.18 8.38 0.81
C GLY A 495 35.51 8.09 0.10
N ARG A 496 36.01 9.05 -0.70
CA ARG A 496 37.08 8.94 -1.72
C ARG A 496 36.54 8.46 -3.09
N ASP A 497 36.76 9.16 -4.20
CA ASP A 497 37.58 10.35 -4.51
C ASP A 497 36.89 11.30 -5.50
#